data_AF-A0A935SJZ4-F1
#
_entry.id   AF-A0A935SJZ4-F1
#
_cell.length_a   1.000
_cell.length_b   1.000
_cell.length_c   1.000
_cell.angle_alpha   90.00
_cell.angle_beta   90.00
_cell.angle_gamma   90.00
#
_symmetry.space_group_name_H-M   'P 1'
#
loop_
_entity.id
_entity.type
_entity.pdbx_description
1 polymer ?
#
loop_
_entity_poly.entity_id
_entity_poly.type
_entity_poly.pdbx_seq_one_letter_code
_entity_poly.pdbx_strand_id
1 'polypeptide(L)'
;MQLILYSQSNISDERFLKSLATYKYKNDVKLVSNISLNEIALITASAYAVIYPAVANDFYAPVIEVMQSGAPLITSPVITIVEIAGEAALYADPDNVDDVAKHMITVYKDENKKKK
;
A
#
# COMPACT_ATOMS: atom_id res chain seq x y z
N MET A 1 -1.78 -11.39 10.43
CA MET A 1 -1.85 -10.61 9.17
C MET A 1 -0.43 -10.19 8.83
N GLN A 2 0.03 -10.32 7.58
CA GLN A 2 1.40 -10.01 7.20
C GLN A 2 1.44 -8.69 6.41
N LEU A 3 2.50 -7.91 6.58
CA LEU A 3 2.82 -6.77 5.72
C LEU A 3 3.73 -7.26 4.60
N ILE A 4 3.30 -7.10 3.35
CA ILE A 4 4.13 -7.40 2.18
C ILE A 4 4.61 -6.08 1.61
N LEU A 5 5.93 -5.93 1.52
CA LEU A 5 6.56 -4.82 0.81
C LEU A 5 7.18 -5.39 -0.45
N TYR A 6 6.71 -4.91 -1.61
CA TYR A 6 7.13 -5.45 -2.89
C TYR A 6 7.80 -4.42 -3.80
N SER A 7 8.64 -4.88 -4.71
CA SER A 7 9.29 -4.06 -5.73
C SER A 7 9.62 -4.87 -6.99
N GLN A 8 9.49 -4.24 -8.16
CA GLN A 8 9.97 -4.82 -9.42
C GLN A 8 11.50 -4.90 -9.50
N SER A 9 12.19 -4.17 -8.63
CA SER A 9 13.65 -4.16 -8.52
C SER A 9 14.09 -4.70 -7.16
N ASN A 10 15.39 -4.95 -7.05
CA ASN A 10 15.97 -5.40 -5.80
C ASN A 10 15.81 -4.34 -4.69
N ILE A 11 15.43 -4.76 -3.49
CA ILE A 11 15.36 -3.88 -2.32
C ILE A 11 16.73 -3.92 -1.63
N SER A 12 17.54 -2.88 -1.88
CA SER A 12 18.94 -2.83 -1.43
C SER A 12 19.29 -1.64 -0.54
N ASP A 13 18.33 -0.80 -0.13
CA ASP A 13 18.63 0.30 0.80
C ASP A 13 19.10 -0.26 2.16
N GLU A 14 20.38 -0.11 2.45
CA GLU A 14 20.99 -0.67 3.65
C GLU A 14 20.41 -0.10 4.95
N ARG A 15 20.00 1.17 4.95
CA ARG A 15 19.47 1.83 6.16
C ARG A 15 18.13 1.20 6.51
N PHE A 16 17.28 1.01 5.50
CA PHE A 16 16.01 0.32 5.65
C PHE A 16 16.21 -1.13 6.12
N LEU A 17 17.09 -1.89 5.47
CA LEU A 17 17.35 -3.29 5.83
C LEU A 17 17.90 -3.44 7.25
N LYS A 18 18.83 -2.57 7.67
CA LYS A 18 19.36 -2.53 9.05
C LYS A 18 18.26 -2.20 10.06
N SER A 19 17.40 -1.22 9.74
CA SER A 19 16.26 -0.85 10.59
C SER A 19 15.29 -2.03 10.75
N LEU A 20 14.88 -2.65 9.64
CA LEU A 20 13.97 -3.79 9.64
C LEU A 20 14.52 -4.99 10.41
N ALA A 21 15.83 -5.26 10.31
CA ALA A 21 16.47 -6.38 11.04
C ALA A 21 16.33 -6.28 12.57
N THR A 22 16.23 -5.05 13.09
CA THR A 22 16.05 -4.74 14.52
C THR A 22 14.60 -4.49 14.93
N TYR A 23 13.69 -4.37 13.96
CA TYR A 23 12.29 -4.06 14.22
C TYR A 23 11.56 -5.19 14.96
N LYS A 24 10.77 -4.81 15.96
CA LYS A 24 10.05 -5.76 16.85
C LYS A 24 9.16 -6.74 16.08
N TYR A 25 8.52 -6.30 14.99
CA TYR A 25 7.58 -7.11 14.20
C TYR A 25 8.17 -7.58 12.87
N LYS A 26 9.49 -7.67 12.75
CA LYS A 26 10.16 -8.06 11.49
C LYS A 26 9.67 -9.37 10.87
N ASN A 27 9.24 -10.34 11.70
CA ASN A 27 8.73 -11.63 11.22
C ASN A 27 7.35 -11.51 10.56
N ASP A 28 6.63 -10.41 10.80
CA ASP A 28 5.35 -10.11 10.17
C ASP A 28 5.53 -9.32 8.86
N VAL A 29 6.76 -8.91 8.53
CA VAL A 29 7.09 -8.18 7.30
C VAL A 29 7.78 -9.12 6.31
N LYS A 30 7.23 -9.21 5.10
CA LYS A 30 7.82 -9.95 3.99
C LYS A 30 8.26 -8.99 2.90
N LEU A 31 9.53 -9.08 2.52
CA LEU A 31 10.08 -8.36 1.38
C LEU A 31 10.00 -9.26 0.15
N VAL A 32 9.43 -8.74 -0.94
CA VAL A 32 9.25 -9.46 -2.20
C VAL A 32 9.81 -8.60 -3.34
N SER A 33 10.97 -8.96 -3.88
CA SER A 33 11.67 -8.16 -4.88
C SER A 33 11.84 -8.90 -6.20
N ASN A 34 12.09 -8.16 -7.29
CA ASN A 34 12.29 -8.69 -8.64
C ASN A 34 11.08 -9.48 -9.17
N ILE A 35 9.88 -8.98 -8.87
CA ILE A 35 8.63 -9.61 -9.32
C ILE A 35 8.10 -8.98 -10.60
N SER A 36 7.44 -9.81 -11.41
CA SER A 36 6.76 -9.40 -12.64
C SER A 36 5.46 -8.64 -12.36
N LEU A 37 4.94 -7.95 -13.38
CA LEU A 37 3.63 -7.28 -13.31
C LEU A 37 2.49 -8.26 -12.97
N ASN A 38 2.56 -9.50 -13.47
CA ASN A 38 1.56 -10.52 -13.16
C ASN A 38 1.58 -10.92 -11.68
N GLU A 39 2.77 -11.03 -11.08
CA GLU A 39 2.90 -11.31 -9.64
C GLU A 39 2.41 -10.14 -8.81
N ILE A 40 2.69 -8.90 -9.21
CA ILE A 40 2.14 -7.70 -8.57
C ILE A 40 0.62 -7.74 -8.60
N ALA A 41 0.02 -7.99 -9.77
CA ALA A 41 -1.43 -8.08 -9.91
C ALA A 41 -2.04 -9.16 -8.99
N LEU A 42 -1.41 -10.34 -8.91
CA LEU A 42 -1.86 -11.43 -8.03
C LEU A 42 -1.76 -11.06 -6.54
N ILE A 43 -0.66 -10.44 -6.13
CA ILE A 43 -0.44 -9.98 -4.75
C ILE A 43 -1.48 -8.91 -4.40
N THR A 44 -1.65 -7.92 -5.26
CA THR A 44 -2.57 -6.80 -5.10
C THR A 44 -4.02 -7.28 -5.02
N ALA A 45 -4.46 -8.15 -5.94
CA ALA A 45 -5.82 -8.71 -5.93
C ALA A 45 -6.11 -9.63 -4.74
N SER A 46 -5.07 -10.18 -4.11
CA SER A 46 -5.19 -11.00 -2.90
C SER A 46 -5.05 -10.18 -1.61
N ALA A 47 -4.74 -8.88 -1.72
CA ALA A 47 -4.45 -8.05 -0.57
C ALA A 47 -5.73 -7.73 0.20
N TYR A 48 -5.62 -7.73 1.53
CA TYR A 48 -6.70 -7.25 2.40
C TYR A 48 -6.93 -5.74 2.23
N ALA A 49 -5.84 -5.01 2.05
CA ALA A 49 -5.78 -3.59 1.73
C ALA A 49 -4.40 -3.30 1.15
N VAL A 50 -4.30 -2.25 0.33
CA VAL A 50 -3.04 -1.76 -0.23
C VAL A 50 -2.78 -0.36 0.28
N ILE A 51 -1.54 -0.12 0.69
CA ILE A 51 -1.09 1.17 1.22
C ILE A 51 -0.05 1.72 0.24
N TYR A 52 -0.38 2.84 -0.39
CA TYR A 52 0.50 3.55 -1.32
C TYR A 52 0.53 5.04 -0.94
N PRO A 53 1.34 5.43 0.06
CA PRO A 53 1.42 6.80 0.54
C PRO A 53 2.28 7.63 -0.43
N ALA A 54 1.66 8.05 -1.54
CA ALA A 54 2.34 8.82 -2.56
C ALA A 54 2.78 10.20 -2.03
N VAL A 55 3.98 10.61 -2.40
CA VAL A 55 4.55 11.92 -2.03
C VAL A 55 4.62 12.91 -3.21
N ALA A 56 4.36 12.46 -4.43
CA ALA A 56 4.39 13.28 -5.65
C ALA A 56 3.31 12.85 -6.67
N ASN A 57 3.03 13.73 -7.64
CA ASN A 57 2.01 13.55 -8.68
C ASN A 57 2.44 12.62 -9.84
N ASP A 58 3.64 12.06 -9.75
CA ASP A 58 4.38 11.64 -10.95
C ASP A 58 4.14 10.17 -11.31
N PHE A 59 3.53 9.39 -10.41
CA PHE A 59 3.35 7.96 -10.58
C PHE A 59 2.05 7.42 -9.96
N TYR A 60 1.06 7.19 -10.81
CA TYR A 60 -0.29 6.74 -10.46
C TYR A 60 -0.62 5.34 -10.99
N ALA A 61 0.28 4.68 -11.73
CA ALA A 61 0.07 3.32 -12.21
C ALA A 61 -0.28 2.33 -11.08
N PRO A 62 0.39 2.35 -9.90
CA PRO A 62 0.02 1.48 -8.78
C PRO A 62 -1.39 1.74 -8.28
N VAL A 63 -1.85 2.99 -8.28
CA VAL A 63 -3.22 3.34 -7.88
C VAL A 63 -4.23 2.71 -8.83
N ILE A 64 -4.01 2.83 -10.14
CA ILE A 64 -4.90 2.24 -11.15
C ILE A 64 -4.94 0.71 -11.01
N GLU A 65 -3.79 0.06 -10.83
CA GLU A 65 -3.70 -1.40 -10.64
C GLU A 65 -4.50 -1.86 -9.43
N VAL A 66 -4.37 -1.16 -8.29
CA VAL A 66 -5.14 -1.46 -7.07
C VAL A 66 -6.63 -1.25 -7.32
N MET A 67 -7.00 -0.12 -7.92
CA MET A 67 -8.39 0.20 -8.24
C MET A 67 -9.04 -0.86 -9.16
N GLN A 68 -8.31 -1.35 -10.16
CA GLN A 68 -8.79 -2.42 -11.05
C GLN A 68 -8.94 -3.77 -10.34
N SER A 69 -8.12 -4.02 -9.31
CA SER A 69 -8.20 -5.24 -8.52
C SER A 69 -9.39 -5.27 -7.54
N GLY A 70 -9.97 -4.10 -7.23
CA GLY A 70 -11.01 -3.94 -6.21
C GLY A 70 -10.50 -4.02 -4.77
N ALA A 71 -9.18 -4.11 -4.55
CA ALA A 71 -8.61 -4.07 -3.22
C ALA A 71 -8.76 -2.67 -2.60
N PRO A 72 -9.08 -2.55 -1.29
CA PRO A 72 -9.13 -1.26 -0.61
C PRO A 72 -7.80 -0.52 -0.72
N LEU A 73 -7.85 0.74 -1.14
CA LEU A 73 -6.67 1.58 -1.29
C LEU A 73 -6.60 2.62 -0.17
N ILE A 74 -5.48 2.66 0.54
CA ILE A 74 -5.08 3.75 1.42
C ILE A 74 -3.94 4.51 0.71
N THR A 75 -4.14 5.80 0.42
CA THR A 75 -3.19 6.60 -0.35
C THR A 75 -3.21 8.07 0.07
N SER A 76 -2.46 8.94 -0.60
CA SER A 76 -2.34 10.35 -0.24
C SER A 76 -3.32 11.23 -1.03
N PRO A 77 -3.79 12.37 -0.48
CA PRO A 77 -4.70 13.31 -1.15
C PRO A 77 -3.99 14.17 -2.21
N VAL A 78 -3.15 13.54 -3.02
CA VAL A 78 -2.41 14.12 -4.15
C VAL A 78 -3.41 14.33 -5.29
N ILE A 79 -3.42 15.51 -5.93
CA ILE A 79 -4.48 15.93 -6.88
C ILE A 79 -4.75 14.85 -7.93
N THR A 80 -3.72 14.37 -8.63
CA THR A 80 -3.87 13.34 -9.67
C THR A 80 -4.46 12.03 -9.12
N ILE A 81 -4.11 11.66 -7.90
CA ILE A 81 -4.64 10.45 -7.26
C ILE A 81 -6.10 10.65 -6.88
N VAL A 82 -6.48 11.82 -6.39
CA VAL A 82 -7.87 12.14 -6.07
C VAL A 82 -8.75 12.08 -7.32
N GLU A 83 -8.27 12.60 -8.45
CA GLU A 83 -8.99 12.54 -9.73
C GLU A 83 -9.20 11.10 -10.22
N ILE A 84 -8.23 10.21 -9.99
CA ILE A 84 -8.29 8.81 -10.44
C ILE A 84 -9.09 7.94 -9.48
N ALA A 85 -8.81 8.04 -8.17
CA ALA A 85 -9.34 7.13 -7.17
C ALA A 85 -10.67 7.62 -6.55
N GLY A 86 -11.00 8.90 -6.68
CA GLY A 86 -12.28 9.48 -6.25
C GLY A 86 -12.63 9.11 -4.81
N GLU A 87 -13.88 8.72 -4.56
CA GLU A 87 -14.34 8.33 -3.22
C GLU A 87 -14.04 6.85 -2.84
N ALA A 88 -13.37 6.11 -3.72
CA ALA A 88 -13.08 4.70 -3.49
C ALA A 88 -11.83 4.49 -2.63
N ALA A 89 -10.90 5.45 -2.64
CA ALA A 89 -9.72 5.42 -1.79
C ALA A 89 -9.95 6.09 -0.43
N LEU A 90 -9.16 5.65 0.54
CA LEU A 90 -9.00 6.29 1.84
C LEU A 90 -7.75 7.18 1.78
N TYR A 91 -7.94 8.49 1.92
CA TYR A 91 -6.85 9.45 1.85
C TYR A 91 -6.25 9.71 3.22
N ALA A 92 -4.96 9.44 3.36
CA ALA A 92 -4.17 9.67 4.56
C ALA A 92 -3.01 10.63 4.24
N ASP A 93 -2.63 11.46 5.20
CA ASP A 93 -1.39 12.24 5.08
C ASP A 93 -0.16 11.30 5.17
N PRO A 94 0.70 11.24 4.14
CA PRO A 94 1.85 10.32 4.12
C PRO A 94 2.88 10.64 5.20
N ASP A 95 2.94 11.88 5.70
CA ASP A 95 3.84 12.31 6.77
C ASP A 95 3.23 12.10 8.17
N ASN A 96 1.96 11.66 8.24
CA ASN A 96 1.25 11.40 9.48
C ASN A 96 0.95 9.90 9.66
N VAL A 97 1.85 9.20 10.34
CA VAL A 97 1.76 7.75 10.59
C VAL A 97 0.47 7.37 11.35
N ASP A 98 -0.01 8.23 12.27
CA ASP A 98 -1.24 7.97 13.01
C ASP A 98 -2.48 8.02 12.10
N ASP A 99 -2.45 8.85 11.06
CA ASP A 99 -3.54 8.95 10.09
C ASP A 99 -3.62 7.70 9.22
N VAL A 100 -2.48 7.25 8.68
CA VAL A 100 -2.39 5.97 7.96
C VAL A 100 -2.88 4.81 8.84
N ALA A 101 -2.45 4.77 10.11
CA ALA A 101 -2.86 3.74 11.06
C ALA A 101 -4.37 3.75 11.32
N LYS A 102 -5.01 4.93 11.45
CA LYS A 102 -6.47 5.05 11.59
C LYS A 102 -7.21 4.45 10.40
N HIS A 103 -6.73 4.68 9.18
CA HIS A 103 -7.32 4.08 7.98
C HIS A 103 -7.14 2.57 7.95
N MET A 104 -5.95 2.05 8.30
CA MET A 104 -5.73 0.61 8.43
C MET A 104 -6.69 -0.03 9.45
N ILE A 105 -6.90 0.61 10.60
CA ILE A 105 -7.86 0.15 11.63
C ILE A 105 -9.29 0.20 11.10
N THR A 106 -9.64 1.22 10.32
CA THR A 106 -10.98 1.35 9.73
C THR A 106 -11.28 0.20 8.77
N VAL A 107 -10.34 -0.12 7.87
CA VAL A 107 -10.48 -1.27 6.94
C VAL A 107 -10.49 -2.60 7.69
N TYR A 108 -9.79 -2.69 8.82
CA TYR A 108 -9.82 -3.89 9.67
C TYR A 108 -11.18 -4.08 10.39
N LYS A 109 -11.79 -2.99 10.88
CA LYS A 109 -13.03 -3.05 11.68
C LYS A 109 -14.32 -3.09 10.85
N ASP A 110 -14.30 -2.53 9.65
CA ASP A 110 -15.49 -2.41 8.80
C ASP A 110 -15.27 -3.14 7.47
N GLU A 111 -15.60 -4.44 7.45
CA GLU A 111 -15.42 -5.28 6.27
C GLU A 111 -16.32 -4.89 5.10
N ASN A 112 -17.39 -4.11 5.33
CA ASN A 112 -18.29 -3.67 4.26
C ASN A 112 -17.62 -2.63 3.35
N LYS A 113 -16.60 -1.92 3.84
CA LYS A 113 -15.79 -1.00 3.01
C LYS A 113 -14.83 -1.72 2.06
N LYS A 114 -14.75 -3.06 2.10
CA LYS A 114 -14.02 -3.87 1.12
C LYS A 114 -14.78 -4.09 -0.18
N LYS A 115 -16.09 -3.82 -0.19
CA LYS A 115 -16.99 -4.08 -1.32
C LYS A 115 -17.60 -2.76 -1.77
N LYS A 116 -16.87 -1.97 -2.55
CA LYS A 116 -17.46 -0.97 -3.41
C LYS A 116 -17.13 -1.29 -4.85
#